data_AF-A0A7S0WDW1-F1
#
_entry.id   AF-A0A7S0WDW1-F1
#
_cell.length_a   1.000
_cell.length_b   1.000
_cell.length_c   1.000
_cell.angle_alpha   90.00
_cell.angle_beta   90.00
_cell.angle_gamma   90.00
#
_symmetry.space_group_name_H-M   'P 1'
#
loop_
_entity.id
_entity.type
_entity.pdbx_description
1 polymer ?
#
loop_
_entity_poly.entity_id
_entity_poly.type
_entity_poly.pdbx_seq_one_letter_code
_entity_poly.pdbx_strand_id
1 'polypeptide(L)'
;RLAKRYGEFLNEFPDVTSVEIARYAGKPFEAIKWDALIEEALTRGAAVPEVSWAVPGEAAGKAVLDDFVNNRMRLYESRNDPVKSRALSGLSPWLHFGQIS
;
A
#
# COMPACT_ATOMS: atom_id res chain seq x y z
N ARG A 1 -8.55 -21.45 18.99
CA ARG A 1 -7.48 -22.08 19.81
C ARG A 1 -6.35 -21.10 20.18
N LEU A 2 -6.00 -20.12 19.34
CA LEU A 2 -4.99 -19.09 19.65
C LEU A 2 -5.41 -18.09 20.75
N ALA A 3 -6.68 -17.66 20.78
CA ALA A 3 -7.16 -16.66 21.75
C ALA A 3 -6.96 -17.05 23.22
N LYS A 4 -6.94 -18.36 23.55
CA LYS A 4 -6.69 -18.84 24.92
C LYS A 4 -5.25 -18.60 25.40
N ARG A 5 -4.32 -18.37 24.47
CA ARG A 5 -2.90 -18.12 24.77
C ARG A 5 -2.53 -16.65 24.71
N TYR A 6 -3.48 -15.75 24.46
CA TYR A 6 -3.19 -14.32 24.37
C TYR A 6 -2.56 -13.77 25.65
N GLY A 7 -2.91 -14.26 26.84
CA GLY A 7 -2.24 -13.84 28.09
C GLY A 7 -0.76 -14.26 28.20
N GLU A 8 -0.30 -15.24 27.40
CA GLU A 8 1.11 -15.64 27.33
C GLU A 8 1.92 -14.76 26.36
N PHE A 9 1.24 -14.06 25.43
CA PHE A 9 1.89 -13.30 24.34
C PHE A 9 1.61 -11.80 24.37
N LEU A 10 0.52 -11.37 24.99
CA LEU A 10 0.12 -9.97 25.10
C LEU A 10 0.53 -9.44 26.46
N ASN A 11 1.43 -8.46 26.45
CA ASN A 11 1.71 -7.61 27.59
C ASN A 11 0.91 -6.31 27.42
N GLU A 12 0.57 -5.66 28.53
CA GLU A 12 0.02 -4.31 28.46
C GLU A 12 1.02 -3.37 27.78
N PHE A 13 0.51 -2.39 27.04
CA PHE A 13 1.37 -1.34 26.53
C PHE A 13 2.06 -0.65 27.71
N PRO A 14 3.37 -0.36 27.61
CA PRO A 14 4.03 0.37 28.68
C PRO A 14 3.34 1.72 28.86
N ASP A 15 3.24 2.18 30.11
CA ASP A 15 2.73 3.51 30.40
C ASP A 15 3.57 4.55 29.64
N VAL A 16 2.89 5.33 28.80
CA VAL A 16 3.53 6.43 28.08
C VAL A 16 3.79 7.54 29.08
N THR A 17 5.01 7.58 29.61
CA THR A 17 5.45 8.69 30.44
C THR A 17 5.50 9.94 29.57
N SER A 18 4.87 11.03 30.01
CA SER A 18 5.05 12.33 29.36
C SER A 18 6.49 12.78 29.57
N VAL A 19 7.37 12.45 28.63
CA VAL A 19 8.72 13.00 28.60
C VAL A 19 8.63 14.39 27.99
N GLU A 20 9.20 15.40 28.65
CA GLU A 20 9.45 16.68 27.99
C GLU A 20 10.49 16.45 26.89
N ILE A 21 10.01 16.20 25.68
CA ILE A 21 10.87 16.12 24.51
C ILE A 21 11.32 17.54 24.21
N ALA A 22 12.61 17.80 24.41
CA ALA A 22 13.21 19.08 24.05
C ALA A 22 12.89 19.37 22.58
N ARG A 23 12.25 20.52 22.32
CA ARG A 23 12.04 20.97 20.94
C ARG A 23 13.40 21.09 20.27
N TYR A 24 13.47 20.64 19.02
CA TYR A 24 14.69 20.74 18.23
C TYR A 24 15.19 22.20 18.25
N ALA A 25 16.37 22.39 18.84
CA ALA A 25 17.04 23.69 19.01
C ALA A 25 18.21 23.87 18.03
N GLY A 26 18.34 22.97 17.05
CA GLY A 26 19.36 23.05 16.01
C GLY A 26 19.01 24.07 14.92
N LYS A 27 19.84 24.12 13.88
CA LYS A 27 19.61 25.01 12.74
C LYS A 27 18.26 24.70 12.07
N PRO A 28 17.49 25.71 11.66
CA PRO A 28 16.26 25.50 10.90
C PRO A 28 16.53 24.60 9.68
N PHE A 29 15.61 23.68 9.41
CA PHE A 29 15.66 22.90 8.17
C PHE A 29 15.31 23.82 7.01
N GLU A 30 16.02 23.65 5.89
CA GLU A 30 15.60 24.27 4.64
C GLU A 30 14.24 23.67 4.22
N ALA A 31 13.38 24.51 3.66
CA ALA A 31 12.11 24.05 3.13
C ALA A 31 12.35 23.07 1.97
N ILE A 32 11.72 21.90 2.04
CA ILE A 32 11.79 20.89 0.99
C ILE A 32 11.11 21.46 -0.27
N LYS A 33 11.83 21.48 -1.38
CA LYS A 33 11.30 21.88 -2.69
C LYS A 33 10.57 20.69 -3.34
N TRP A 34 9.35 20.43 -2.88
CA TRP A 34 8.55 19.28 -3.31
C TRP A 34 8.38 19.20 -4.83
N ASP A 35 8.03 20.31 -5.47
CA ASP A 35 7.79 20.33 -6.92
C ASP A 35 9.04 19.91 -7.70
N ALA A 36 10.22 20.39 -7.29
CA ALA A 36 11.49 20.04 -7.92
C ALA A 36 11.85 18.55 -7.73
N LEU A 37 11.58 18.00 -6.54
CA LEU A 37 11.81 16.58 -6.27
C LEU A 37 10.88 15.68 -7.09
N ILE A 38 9.61 16.08 -7.23
CA ILE A 38 8.62 15.37 -8.04
C ILE A 38 9.03 15.42 -9.51
N GLU A 39 9.42 16.60 -10.02
CA GLU A 39 9.89 16.76 -11.41
C GLU A 39 11.14 15.90 -11.69
N GLU A 40 12.10 15.87 -10.77
CA GLU A 40 13.30 15.02 -10.89
C GLU A 40 12.93 13.53 -10.92
N ALA A 41 12.02 13.10 -10.04
CA ALA A 41 11.55 11.73 -9.99
C ALA A 41 10.85 11.32 -11.30
N LEU A 42 9.97 12.18 -11.82
CA LEU A 42 9.27 11.95 -13.09
C LEU A 42 10.24 11.90 -14.27
N THR A 43 11.22 12.79 -14.31
CA THR A 43 12.23 12.83 -15.38
C THR A 43 13.09 11.57 -15.40
N ARG A 44 13.54 11.10 -14.23
CA ARG A 44 14.29 9.83 -14.12
C ARG A 44 13.42 8.61 -14.43
N GLY A 45 12.14 8.67 -14.07
CA GLY A 45 11.16 7.62 -14.32
C GLY A 45 10.70 7.54 -15.77
N ALA A 46 10.93 8.56 -16.60
CA ALA A 46 10.37 8.66 -17.96
C ALA A 46 10.78 7.51 -18.91
N ALA A 47 11.86 6.79 -18.61
CA ALA A 47 12.26 5.59 -19.36
C ALA A 47 11.27 4.42 -19.21
N VAL A 48 10.51 4.38 -18.11
CA VAL A 48 9.47 3.38 -17.85
C VAL A 48 8.14 4.11 -17.74
N PRO A 49 7.29 4.07 -18.78
CA PRO A 49 6.02 4.79 -18.76
C PRO A 49 5.08 4.20 -17.69
N GLU A 50 4.20 5.06 -17.18
CA GLU A 50 3.13 4.62 -16.27
C GLU A 50 2.23 3.59 -16.95
N VAL A 51 1.74 2.64 -16.15
CA VAL A 51 0.82 1.61 -16.64
C VAL A 51 -0.58 2.18 -16.79
N SER A 52 -1.23 1.94 -17.92
CA SER A 52 -2.59 2.44 -18.19
C SER A 52 -3.71 1.64 -17.52
N TRP A 53 -3.43 0.41 -17.07
CA TRP A 53 -4.44 -0.51 -16.55
C TRP A 53 -4.63 -0.45 -15.04
N ALA A 54 -3.64 0.06 -14.29
CA ALA A 54 -3.68 0.15 -12.83
C ALA A 54 -3.74 1.61 -12.39
N VAL A 55 -4.95 2.17 -12.37
CA VAL A 55 -5.18 3.52 -11.85
C VAL A 55 -4.91 3.53 -10.33
N PRO A 56 -4.02 4.40 -9.82
CA PRO A 56 -3.69 4.42 -8.39
C PRO A 56 -4.84 4.95 -7.53
N GLY A 57 -4.82 4.59 -6.25
CA GLY A 57 -5.72 5.10 -5.22
C GLY A 57 -6.69 4.04 -4.69
N GLU A 58 -7.14 4.24 -3.44
CA GLU A 58 -8.05 3.32 -2.73
C GLU A 58 -9.33 3.05 -3.52
N ALA A 59 -9.96 4.09 -4.06
CA ALA A 59 -11.21 3.96 -4.83
C ALA A 59 -11.05 3.04 -6.05
N ALA A 60 -9.96 3.18 -6.80
CA ALA A 60 -9.66 2.34 -7.94
C ALA A 60 -9.36 0.89 -7.50
N GLY A 61 -8.57 0.72 -6.43
CA GLY A 61 -8.26 -0.60 -5.87
C GLY A 61 -9.50 -1.34 -5.40
N LYS A 62 -10.42 -0.64 -4.73
CA LYS A 62 -11.69 -1.19 -4.27
C LYS A 62 -12.58 -1.60 -5.45
N ALA A 63 -12.63 -0.80 -6.52
CA ALA A 63 -13.39 -1.16 -7.72
C ALA A 63 -12.87 -2.46 -8.36
N VAL A 64 -11.55 -2.64 -8.43
CA VAL A 64 -10.93 -3.88 -8.94
C VAL A 64 -11.21 -5.07 -8.03
N LEU A 65 -11.21 -4.88 -6.72
CA LEU A 65 -11.55 -5.91 -5.74
C LEU A 65 -13.02 -6.33 -5.88
N ASP A 66 -13.93 -5.36 -5.94
CA ASP A 66 -15.36 -5.59 -6.09
C ASP A 66 -15.66 -6.35 -7.40
N ASP A 67 -15.03 -5.97 -8.52
CA ASP A 67 -15.16 -6.71 -9.78
C ASP A 67 -14.59 -8.13 -9.69
N PHE A 68 -13.44 -8.30 -9.03
CA PHE A 68 -12.86 -9.64 -8.85
C PHE A 68 -13.80 -10.55 -8.08
N VAL A 69 -14.24 -10.13 -6.89
CA VAL A 69 -15.07 -10.95 -5.99
C VAL A 69 -16.41 -11.28 -6.64
N ASN A 70 -17.08 -10.30 -7.24
CA ASN A 70 -18.44 -10.48 -7.74
C ASN A 70 -18.50 -11.11 -9.14
N ASN A 71 -17.51 -10.88 -10.01
CA ASN A 71 -17.60 -11.27 -11.43
C ASN A 71 -16.55 -12.30 -11.87
N ARG A 72 -15.33 -12.26 -11.30
CA ARG A 72 -14.17 -13.00 -11.83
C ARG A 72 -13.64 -14.09 -10.91
N MET A 73 -14.04 -14.12 -9.64
CA MET A 73 -13.56 -15.10 -8.65
C MET A 73 -13.79 -16.54 -9.11
N ARG A 74 -14.91 -16.80 -9.80
CA ARG A 74 -15.21 -18.09 -10.43
C ARG A 74 -14.15 -18.56 -11.45
N LEU A 75 -13.38 -17.64 -12.04
CA LEU A 75 -12.33 -17.93 -13.01
C LEU A 75 -10.99 -18.28 -12.33
N TYR A 76 -10.88 -18.06 -11.01
CA TYR A 76 -9.62 -18.18 -10.28
C TYR A 76 -9.06 -19.60 -10.21
N GLU A 77 -9.87 -20.62 -10.50
CA GLU A 77 -9.39 -22.00 -10.71
C GLU A 77 -8.27 -22.08 -11.77
N SER A 78 -8.32 -21.19 -12.76
CA SER A 78 -7.35 -21.11 -13.85
C SER A 78 -6.18 -20.17 -13.56
N ARG A 79 -5.92 -19.80 -12.30
CA ARG A 79 -4.86 -18.83 -11.91
C ARG A 79 -3.45 -19.14 -12.40
N ASN A 80 -3.17 -20.40 -12.74
CA ASN A 80 -1.85 -20.84 -13.22
C ASN A 80 -1.73 -20.84 -14.76
N ASP A 81 -2.79 -20.44 -15.48
CA ASP A 81 -2.81 -20.37 -16.94
C ASP A 81 -2.49 -18.93 -17.39
N PRO A 82 -1.27 -18.67 -17.93
CA PRO A 82 -0.87 -17.32 -18.32
C PRO A 82 -1.68 -16.74 -19.49
N VAL A 83 -2.38 -17.58 -20.27
CA VAL A 83 -3.27 -17.11 -21.35
C VAL A 83 -4.58 -16.54 -20.78
N LYS A 84 -4.96 -16.94 -19.56
CA LYS A 84 -6.18 -16.51 -18.88
C LYS A 84 -5.92 -15.37 -17.89
N SER A 85 -5.37 -14.26 -18.38
CA SER A 85 -4.99 -13.10 -17.55
C SER A 85 -6.10 -12.58 -16.62
N ARG A 86 -7.38 -12.65 -17.04
CA ARG A 86 -8.54 -12.22 -16.22
C ARG A 86 -8.85 -13.14 -15.02
N ALA A 87 -8.24 -14.32 -14.95
CA ALA A 87 -8.43 -15.27 -13.85
C ALA A 87 -7.80 -14.77 -12.54
N LEU A 88 -6.72 -13.99 -12.60
CA LEU A 88 -6.08 -13.40 -11.41
C LEU A 88 -6.82 -12.16 -10.94
N SER A 89 -6.73 -11.83 -9.65
CA SER A 89 -7.37 -10.62 -9.11
C SER A 89 -6.86 -9.33 -9.73
N GLY A 90 -5.57 -9.28 -10.07
CA GLY A 90 -4.89 -8.08 -10.56
C GLY A 90 -4.58 -7.06 -9.46
N LEU A 91 -4.81 -7.40 -8.17
CA LEU A 91 -4.77 -6.45 -7.05
C LEU A 91 -3.35 -6.08 -6.56
N SER A 92 -2.30 -6.69 -7.09
CA SER A 92 -0.94 -6.49 -6.59
C SER A 92 -0.46 -5.03 -6.58
N PRO A 93 -0.81 -4.14 -7.55
CA PRO A 93 -0.40 -2.74 -7.47
C PRO A 93 -0.95 -2.03 -6.24
N TRP A 94 -2.24 -2.22 -5.92
CA TRP A 94 -2.88 -1.57 -4.77
C TRP A 94 -2.45 -2.17 -3.44
N LEU A 95 -2.23 -3.49 -3.37
CA LEU A 95 -1.70 -4.15 -2.18
C LEU A 95 -0.25 -3.73 -1.89
N HIS A 96 0.58 -3.59 -2.92
CA HIS A 96 1.98 -3.18 -2.78
C HIS A 96 2.13 -1.81 -2.11
N PHE A 97 1.26 -0.86 -2.48
CA PHE A 97 1.27 0.50 -1.94
C PHE A 97 0.32 0.70 -0.75
N GLY A 98 -0.29 -0.37 -0.22
CA GLY A 98 -1.19 -0.28 0.95
C GLY A 98 -2.46 0.53 0.70
N GLN A 99 -2.94 0.58 -0.54
CA GLN A 99 -4.12 1.36 -0.92
C GLN A 99 -5.44 0.64 -0.60
N ILE A 100 -5.39 -0.65 -0.29
CA ILE A 100 -6.51 -1.49 0.15
C ILE A 100 -6.02 -2.48 1.22
N SER A 101 -6.89 -2.88 2.16
CA SER A 101 -6.58 -3.82 3.27
C SER A 101 -7.44 -5.08 3.26
#